data_AF-A0A967SI84-F1
#
_entry.id   AF-A0A967SI84-F1
#
_cell.length_a   1.000
_cell.length_b   1.000
_cell.length_c   1.000
_cell.angle_alpha   90.00
_cell.angle_beta   90.00
_cell.angle_gamma   90.00
#
_symmetry.space_group_name_H-M   'P 1'
#
loop_
_entity.id
_entity.type
_entity.pdbx_description
1 polymer ?
#
loop_
_entity_poly.entity_id
_entity_poly.type
_entity_poly.pdbx_seq_one_letter_code
_entity_poly.pdbx_strand_id
1 'polypeptide(L)' 'LYHLRYPLPEEAGGDGLPRLPDGRPYLVVATTRPETMLGDTAVAVHPADDRYADLVGGEAELPLTGRRIPILADEWVDPE' A
#
# COMPACT_ATOMS: atom_id res chain seq x y z
N LEU A 1 -10.35 1.97 -13.95
CA LEU A 1 -9.29 1.53 -13.02
C LEU A 1 -9.90 1.40 -11.63
N TYR A 2 -9.65 0.30 -10.92
CA TYR A 2 -10.05 0.17 -9.52
C TYR A 2 -8.94 0.74 -8.63
N HIS A 3 -9.33 1.39 -7.52
CA HIS A 3 -8.41 1.91 -6.52
C HIS A 3 -8.74 1.23 -5.18
N LEU A 4 -7.89 0.31 -4.79
CA LEU A 4 -8.01 -0.45 -3.56
C LEU A 4 -7.22 0.25 -2.46
N ARG A 5 -7.76 0.25 -1.23
CA ARG A 5 -7.12 0.86 -0.07
C ARG A 5 -6.53 -0.25 0.77
N TYR A 6 -5.21 -0.33 0.88
CA TYR A 6 -4.56 -1.29 1.76
C TYR A 6 -4.23 -0.57 3.06
N PRO A 7 -4.90 -0.92 4.18
CA PRO A 7 -4.59 -0.34 5.47
C PRO A 7 -3.11 -0.54 5.82
N LEU A 8 -2.53 0.45 6.48
CA LEU A 8 -1.20 0.37 7.05
C LEU A 8 -1.34 0.22 8.58
N PRO A 9 -0.35 -0.41 9.25
CA PRO A 9 -0.22 -0.35 10.70
C PRO A 9 -0.28 1.11 11.21
N GLU A 10 -0.76 1.34 12.43
CA GLU A 10 -0.89 2.71 12.98
C GLU A 10 0.47 3.43 13.07
N GLU A 11 1.52 2.65 13.31
CA GLU A 11 2.91 3.08 13.33
C GLU A 11 3.49 3.38 11.94
N ALA A 12 2.83 2.90 10.87
CA ALA A 12 3.28 3.03 9.50
C ALA A 12 2.52 4.15 8.78
N GLY A 13 3.11 5.34 8.77
CA GLY A 13 2.60 6.45 7.97
C GLY A 13 2.93 7.83 8.56
N GLY A 14 3.64 8.64 7.78
CA GLY A 14 3.85 10.06 8.10
C GLY A 14 2.56 10.88 8.01
N ASP A 15 2.61 12.14 8.46
CA ASP A 15 1.48 13.08 8.52
C ASP A 15 0.78 13.37 7.17
N GLY A 16 1.28 12.84 6.05
CA GLY A 16 0.77 13.08 4.70
C GLY A 16 -0.11 11.98 4.09
N LEU A 17 -0.24 10.81 4.73
CA LEU A 17 -1.01 9.69 4.13
C LEU A 17 -2.52 9.84 4.35
N PRO A 18 -3.34 9.39 3.37
CA PRO A 18 -4.79 9.38 3.54
C PRO A 18 -5.21 8.38 4.62
N ARG A 19 -6.34 8.67 5.27
CA ARG A 19 -6.81 7.97 6.48
C ARG A 19 -8.14 7.29 6.23
N LEU A 20 -8.30 6.07 6.74
CA LEU A 20 -9.57 5.36 6.78
C LEU A 20 -10.53 6.02 7.79
N PRO A 21 -11.85 5.69 7.76
CA PRO A 21 -12.80 6.22 8.73
C PRO A 21 -12.47 5.90 10.21
N ASP A 22 -11.68 4.86 10.44
CA ASP A 22 -11.20 4.46 11.77
C ASP A 22 -9.88 5.16 12.16
N GLY A 23 -9.32 6.02 11.31
CA GLY A 23 -8.11 6.80 11.56
C GLY A 23 -6.80 6.12 11.15
N ARG A 24 -6.84 4.86 10.69
CA ARG A 24 -5.63 4.17 10.22
C ARG A 24 -5.15 4.73 8.87
N PRO A 25 -3.83 4.91 8.66
CA PRO A 25 -3.29 5.28 7.36
C PRO A 25 -3.53 4.15 6.35
N TYR A 26 -3.53 4.48 5.06
CA TYR A 26 -3.61 3.48 4.00
C TYR A 26 -2.84 3.91 2.75
N LEU A 27 -2.41 2.92 1.96
CA LEU A 27 -1.86 3.14 0.62
C LEU A 27 -2.91 2.79 -0.45
N VAL A 28 -2.82 3.42 -1.62
CA VAL A 28 -3.73 3.16 -2.74
C VAL A 28 -3.05 2.25 -3.76
N VAL A 29 -3.68 1.11 -4.05
CA VAL A 29 -3.26 0.20 -5.13
C VAL A 29 -4.23 0.35 -6.29
N ALA A 30 -3.69 0.71 -7.45
CA ALA A 30 -4.45 0.83 -8.68
C ALA A 30 -4.37 -0.46 -9.50
N THR A 31 -5.50 -1.07 -9.85
CA THR A 31 -5.52 -2.32 -10.64
C THR A 31 -6.74 -2.40 -11.55
N THR A 32 -6.62 -3.15 -12.64
CA THR A 32 -7.75 -3.52 -13.51
C THR A 32 -8.41 -4.84 -13.08
N ARG A 33 -7.74 -5.62 -12.22
CA ARG A 33 -8.16 -6.94 -11.75
C ARG A 33 -8.25 -6.96 -10.22
N PRO A 34 -9.32 -6.40 -9.62
CA PRO A 34 -9.44 -6.31 -8.17
C PRO A 34 -9.45 -7.69 -7.46
N GLU A 35 -9.82 -8.75 -8.17
CA GLU A 35 -9.80 -10.12 -7.68
C GLU A 35 -8.39 -10.65 -7.42
N THR A 36 -7.35 -10.11 -8.07
CA THR A 36 -5.97 -10.57 -7.85
C THR A 36 -5.42 -10.14 -6.50
N MET A 37 -6.04 -9.14 -5.85
CA MET A 37 -5.69 -8.68 -4.51
C MET A 37 -5.52 -9.84 -3.52
N LEU A 38 -6.38 -10.86 -3.56
CA LEU A 38 -6.31 -11.98 -2.62
C LEU A 38 -4.99 -12.79 -2.74
N GLY A 39 -4.38 -12.77 -3.92
CA GLY A 39 -3.12 -13.42 -4.24
C GLY A 39 -1.89 -12.54 -4.01
N ASP A 40 -2.04 -11.28 -3.59
CA ASP A 40 -0.91 -10.37 -3.43
C ASP A 40 0.03 -10.87 -2.32
N THR A 41 1.32 -10.86 -2.64
CA THR A 41 2.40 -11.31 -1.73
C THR A 41 3.24 -10.17 -1.20
N ALA A 42 3.27 -9.04 -1.91
CA ALA A 42 3.95 -7.80 -1.55
C ALA A 42 3.30 -6.64 -2.29
N VAL A 43 3.48 -5.42 -1.78
CA VAL A 43 3.20 -4.18 -2.51
C VAL A 43 4.53 -3.60 -2.96
N ALA A 44 4.67 -3.26 -4.24
CA ALA A 44 5.84 -2.57 -4.75
C ALA A 44 5.54 -1.07 -4.89
N VAL A 45 6.45 -0.23 -4.41
CA VAL A 45 6.38 1.23 -4.55
C VAL A 45 7.65 1.72 -5.24
N HIS A 46 7.53 2.80 -6.03
CA HIS A 46 8.68 3.38 -6.67
C HIS A 46 9.57 4.10 -5.63
N PRO A 47 10.89 3.88 -5.59
CA PRO A 47 11.77 4.45 -4.57
C PRO A 47 11.86 5.99 -4.59
N ALA A 48 11.61 6.61 -5.74
CA ALA A 48 11.56 8.07 -5.87
C ALA A 48 10.16 8.67 -5.64
N ASP A 49 9.17 7.85 -5.27
CA ASP A 49 7.84 8.36 -4.90
C ASP A 49 7.85 8.77 -3.42
N ASP A 50 8.08 10.07 -3.17
CA ASP A 50 8.13 10.67 -1.83
C ASP A 50 6.87 10.39 -0.99
N ARG A 51 5.73 10.05 -1.62
CA ARG A 51 4.49 9.73 -0.89
C ARG A 51 4.60 8.41 -0.13
N TYR A 52 5.38 7.46 -0.65
CA TYR A 52 5.45 6.09 -0.14
C TYR A 52 6.87 5.60 0.16
N ALA A 53 7.91 6.39 -0.14
CA ALA A 53 9.31 6.03 0.09
C ALA A 53 9.57 5.61 1.56
N ASP A 54 8.95 6.31 2.52
CA ASP A 54 9.08 6.01 3.96
C ASP A 54 8.40 4.70 4.38
N LEU A 55 7.57 4.10 3.52
CA LEU A 55 6.88 2.83 3.80
C LEU A 55 7.72 1.61 3.40
N VAL A 56 8.79 1.79 2.64
CA VAL A 56 9.65 0.70 2.17
C VAL A 56 10.27 -0.04 3.36
N GLY A 57 10.14 -1.37 3.38
CA GLY A 57 10.56 -2.21 4.50
C GLY A 57 9.51 -2.34 5.61
N GLY A 58 8.41 -1.60 5.51
CA GLY A 58 7.20 -1.81 6.32
C GLY A 58 6.28 -2.90 5.76
N GLU A 59 5.08 -2.98 6.32
CA GLU A 59 4.04 -3.93 5.91
C GLU A 59 2.71 -3.22 5.65
N ALA A 60 1.93 -3.74 4.71
CA ALA A 60 0.56 -3.36 4.46
C ALA A 60 -0.39 -4.51 4.80
N GLU A 61 -1.60 -4.19 5.24
CA GLU A 61 -2.65 -5.15 5.50
C GLU A 61 -3.45 -5.42 4.21
N LEU A 62 -3.59 -6.69 3.88
CA LEU A 62 -4.37 -7.12 2.73
C LEU A 62 -5.87 -7.03 3.07
N PRO A 63 -6.66 -6.28 2.30
CA PRO A 63 -8.08 -6.13 2.57
C PRO A 63 -8.80 -7.47 2.62
N LEU A 64 -9.84 -7.55 3.44
CA LEU A 64 -10.70 -8.73 3.65
C LEU A 64 -10.06 -9.91 4.39
N THR A 65 -8.74 -10.07 4.32
CA THR A 65 -8.03 -11.20 4.97
C THR A 65 -7.27 -10.79 6.23
N GLY A 66 -6.86 -9.52 6.34
CA GLY A 66 -6.02 -9.03 7.42
C GLY A 66 -4.57 -9.53 7.37
N ARG A 67 -4.19 -10.25 6.30
CA ARG A 67 -2.81 -10.74 6.12
C ARG A 67 -1.88 -9.55 5.92
N ARG A 68 -0.73 -9.54 6.60
CA ARG A 68 0.31 -8.54 6.37
C ARG A 68 1.22 -8.98 5.22
N ILE A 69 1.51 -8.05 4.32
CA ILE A 69 2.40 -8.24 3.18
C ILE A 69 3.47 -7.14 3.16
N PRO A 70 4.73 -7.44 2.83
CA PRO A 70 5.81 -6.46 2.84
C PRO A 70 5.62 -5.40 1.74
N ILE A 71 6.13 -4.21 2.02
CA ILE A 71 6.25 -3.12 1.05
C ILE A 71 7.70 -3.04 0.57
N LEU A 72 7.89 -3.18 -0.75
CA LEU A 72 9.19 -3.27 -1.40
C LEU A 72 9.41 -2.07 -2.31
N ALA A 73 10.65 -1.61 -2.44
CA ALA A 73 11.02 -0.64 -3.46
C ALA A 73 11.31 -1.34 -4.80
N ASP A 74 10.75 -0.82 -5.88
CA ASP A 74 11.00 -1.32 -7.24
C ASP A 74 11.00 -0.15 -8.24
N GLU A 75 12.12 0.04 -8.94
CA GLU A 75 12.30 1.10 -9.96
C GLU A 75 11.46 0.86 -11.23
N TRP A 76 10.93 -0.35 -11.43
CA TRP A 76 10.04 -0.67 -12.55
C TRP A 76 8.59 -0.25 -12.31
N VAL A 77 8.25 0.16 -11.08
CA VAL A 77 6.91 0.67 -10.75
C VAL A 77 6.77 2.08 -11.27
N ASP A 78 5.70 2.35 -12.02
CA ASP A 78 5.39 3.71 -12.44
C ASP A 78 4.92 4.53 -11.22
N PRO A 79 5.56 5.67 -10.89
CA PRO A 79 5.12 6.53 -9.80
C PRO A 79 3.84 7.33 -10.10
N GLU A 80 3.37 7.39 -11.36
CA GLU A 80 2.14 8.15 -11.71
C GLU A 80 0.83 7.49 -11.27
#